data_AF-A0AAD9NMF6-F1
#
_entry.id   AF-A0AAD9NMF6-F1
#
_cell.length_a   1.000
_cell.length_b   1.000
_cell.length_c   1.000
_cell.angle_alpha   90.00
_cell.angle_beta   90.00
_cell.angle_gamma   90.00
#
_symmetry.space_group_name_H-M   'P 1'
#
loop_
_entity.id
_entity.type
_entity.pdbx_description
1 polymer ?
#
loop_
_entity_poly.entity_id
_entity_poly.type
_entity_poly.pdbx_seq_one_letter_code
_entity_poly.pdbx_strand_id
1 'polypeptide(L)'
;MEMRCLRKLLGITYRDHISNEEVRNRTWQAIGPHEDLLTTVKRRRLKWYGQITRSSGFAKTILQGTVQGGRKRGRQKKRWEDNIPEWTGMTLGAAMRKTERRDEWRQLAARSSVAPQRSTKTTG
;
A
#
# COMPACT_ATOMS: atom_id res chain seq x y z
N MET A 1 6.25 11.94 -2.30
CA MET A 1 5.42 12.47 -3.41
C MET A 1 4.18 13.16 -2.88
N GLU A 2 3.30 12.46 -2.16
CA GLU A 2 2.07 13.03 -1.58
C GLU A 2 2.28 14.34 -0.81
N MET A 3 3.19 14.37 0.17
CA MET A 3 3.46 15.60 0.94
C MET A 3 3.89 16.81 0.10
N ARG A 4 4.54 16.58 -1.05
CA ARG A 4 4.93 17.65 -1.97
C ARG A 4 3.71 18.19 -2.70
N CYS A 5 2.78 17.30 -3.10
CA CYS A 5 1.52 17.70 -3.71
C CYS A 5 0.66 18.50 -2.73
N LEU A 6 0.51 18.01 -1.48
CA LEU A 6 -0.28 18.69 -0.45
C LEU A 6 0.29 20.06 -0.09
N ARG A 7 1.61 20.16 0.08
CA ARG A 7 2.27 21.46 0.31
C ARG A 7 2.04 22.43 -0.83
N LYS A 8 2.17 21.98 -2.08
CA LYS A 8 1.92 22.83 -3.26
C LYS A 8 0.46 23.29 -3.33
N LEU A 9 -0.48 22.42 -2.99
CA LEU A 9 -1.91 22.72 -2.96
C LEU A 9 -2.26 23.81 -1.94
N LEU A 10 -1.59 23.79 -0.78
CA LEU A 10 -1.78 24.76 0.30
C LEU A 10 -0.84 25.97 0.23
N GLY A 11 0.01 26.06 -0.80
CA GLY A 11 1.01 27.14 -0.93
C GLY A 11 2.14 27.10 0.12
N ILE A 12 2.34 25.97 0.80
CA ILE A 12 3.34 25.82 1.87
C ILE A 12 4.73 25.65 1.28
N THR A 13 5.64 26.54 1.69
CA THR A 13 7.05 26.55 1.33
C THR A 13 7.91 25.93 2.41
N TYR A 14 9.21 25.75 2.13
CA TYR A 14 10.17 25.26 3.13
C TYR A 14 10.38 26.26 4.28
N ARG A 15 10.23 27.57 4.02
CA ARG A 15 10.43 28.65 5.00
C ARG A 15 9.38 28.66 6.11
N ASP A 16 8.24 28.04 5.85
CA ASP A 16 7.12 28.01 6.80
C ASP A 16 7.40 27.03 7.96
N HIS A 17 8.42 26.17 7.84
CA HIS A 17 8.81 25.19 8.85
C HIS A 17 7.66 24.31 9.38
N ILE A 18 6.67 24.01 8.52
CA ILE A 18 5.47 23.25 8.89
C ILE A 18 5.73 21.74 8.84
N SER A 19 5.32 21.04 9.91
CA SER A 19 5.41 19.58 10.02
C SER A 19 4.52 18.87 8.99
N ASN A 20 4.84 17.61 8.66
CA ASN A 20 4.02 16.84 7.73
C ASN A 20 2.61 16.54 8.29
N GLU A 21 2.50 16.40 9.60
CA GLU A 21 1.23 16.18 10.29
C GLU A 21 0.33 17.40 10.14
N GLU A 22 0.88 18.60 10.38
CA GLU A 22 0.14 19.85 10.26
C GLU A 22 -0.30 20.10 8.80
N VAL A 23 0.54 19.79 7.81
CA VAL A 23 0.13 19.84 6.39
C VAL A 23 -1.07 18.92 6.12
N ARG A 24 -1.12 17.72 6.71
CA ARG A 24 -2.26 16.80 6.55
C ARG A 24 -3.51 17.35 7.24
N ASN A 25 -3.38 17.89 8.46
CA ASN A 25 -4.48 18.50 9.20
C ASN A 25 -5.11 19.67 8.45
N ARG A 26 -4.28 20.59 7.91
CA ARG A 26 -4.76 21.70 7.07
C ARG A 26 -5.45 21.21 5.80
N THR A 27 -4.88 20.20 5.15
CA THR A 27 -5.49 19.61 3.94
C THR A 27 -6.86 19.00 4.28
N TRP A 28 -6.96 18.30 5.41
CA TRP A 28 -8.21 17.72 5.90
C TRP A 28 -9.27 18.78 6.17
N GLN A 29 -8.90 19.89 6.79
CA GLN A 29 -9.83 21.00 7.04
C GLN A 29 -10.29 21.68 5.74
N ALA A 30 -9.40 21.83 4.75
CA ALA A 30 -9.71 22.56 3.51
C ALA A 30 -10.53 21.75 2.48
N ILE A 31 -10.28 20.45 2.36
CA ILE A 31 -10.84 19.60 1.29
C ILE A 31 -11.73 18.49 1.86
N GLY A 32 -11.69 18.29 3.18
CA GLY A 32 -12.40 17.23 3.88
C GLY A 32 -11.62 15.93 4.01
N PRO A 33 -12.29 14.88 4.51
CA PRO A 33 -11.72 13.57 4.71
C PRO A 33 -11.18 12.98 3.41
N HIS A 34 -9.91 12.61 3.39
CA HIS A 34 -9.30 11.92 2.26
C HIS A 34 -8.35 10.82 2.74
N GLU A 35 -8.20 9.80 1.90
CA GLU A 35 -7.26 8.73 2.18
C GLU A 35 -5.86 9.08 1.74
N ASP A 36 -4.90 8.62 2.54
CA ASP A 36 -3.49 8.62 2.17
C ASP A 36 -3.25 7.85 0.86
N LEU A 37 -2.36 8.38 0.02
CA LEU A 37 -2.03 7.82 -1.28
C LEU A 37 -1.52 6.38 -1.16
N LEU A 38 -0.68 6.08 -0.15
CA LEU A 38 -0.18 4.73 0.06
C LEU A 38 -1.31 3.79 0.46
N THR A 39 -2.24 4.25 1.30
CA THR A 39 -3.44 3.49 1.67
C THR A 39 -4.28 3.13 0.44
N THR A 40 -4.52 4.12 -0.44
CA THR A 40 -5.23 3.91 -1.70
C THR A 40 -4.52 2.89 -2.61
N VAL A 41 -3.20 3.02 -2.77
CA VAL A 41 -2.39 2.10 -3.59
C VAL A 41 -2.44 0.68 -3.04
N LYS A 42 -2.23 0.50 -1.72
CA LYS A 42 -2.28 -0.80 -1.07
C LYS A 42 -3.65 -1.46 -1.25
N ARG A 43 -4.73 -0.71 -0.99
CA ARG A 43 -6.11 -1.20 -1.13
C ARG A 43 -6.41 -1.66 -2.55
N ARG A 44 -6.09 -0.84 -3.56
CA ARG A 44 -6.31 -1.17 -4.98
C ARG A 44 -5.54 -2.43 -5.38
N ARG A 45 -4.28 -2.54 -4.96
CA ARG A 45 -3.44 -3.69 -5.28
C ARG A 45 -3.91 -4.98 -4.59
N LEU A 46 -4.29 -4.92 -3.31
CA LEU A 46 -4.81 -6.09 -2.59
C LEU A 46 -6.18 -6.52 -3.14
N LYS A 47 -7.04 -5.57 -3.53
CA LYS A 47 -8.30 -5.86 -4.22
C LYS A 47 -8.07 -6.58 -5.55
N TRP A 48 -7.12 -6.10 -6.34
CA TRP A 48 -6.75 -6.70 -7.62
C TRP A 48 -6.17 -8.11 -7.46
N TYR A 49 -5.25 -8.30 -6.50
CA TYR A 49 -4.69 -9.62 -6.18
C TYR A 49 -5.81 -10.63 -5.86
N GLY A 50 -6.70 -10.28 -4.92
CA GLY A 50 -7.80 -11.17 -4.55
C GLY A 50 -8.81 -11.40 -5.68
N GLN A 51 -8.94 -10.48 -6.64
CA GLN A 51 -9.77 -10.72 -7.82
C GLN A 51 -9.11 -11.72 -8.77
N ILE A 52 -7.81 -11.59 -9.02
CA ILE A 52 -7.08 -12.45 -9.96
C ILE A 52 -6.89 -13.85 -9.42
N THR A 53 -6.53 -14.02 -8.14
CA THR A 53 -6.34 -15.35 -7.54
C THR A 53 -7.60 -16.22 -7.62
N ARG A 54 -8.77 -15.59 -7.59
CA ARG A 54 -10.08 -16.25 -7.75
C ARG A 54 -10.53 -16.41 -9.20
N SER A 55 -9.94 -15.68 -10.14
CA SER A 55 -10.25 -15.84 -11.56
C SER A 55 -9.63 -17.12 -12.14
N SER A 56 -10.13 -17.60 -13.27
CA SER A 56 -9.62 -18.76 -14.01
C SER A 56 -8.78 -18.39 -15.24
N GLY A 57 -8.29 -17.15 -15.32
CA GLY A 57 -7.57 -16.64 -16.50
C GLY A 57 -6.04 -16.67 -16.41
N PHE A 58 -5.38 -16.41 -17.55
CA PHE A 58 -3.91 -16.34 -17.67
C PHE A 58 -3.22 -15.45 -16.64
N ALA A 59 -3.88 -14.38 -16.19
CA ALA A 59 -3.34 -13.50 -15.16
C ALA A 59 -3.03 -14.24 -13.84
N LYS A 60 -3.83 -15.26 -13.48
CA LYS A 60 -3.57 -16.14 -12.33
C LYS A 60 -2.36 -17.04 -12.58
N THR A 61 -2.24 -17.60 -13.79
CA THR A 61 -1.10 -18.44 -14.17
C THR A 61 0.19 -17.64 -14.18
N ILE A 62 0.19 -16.41 -14.70
CA ILE A 62 1.36 -15.51 -14.70
C ILE A 62 1.73 -15.10 -13.27
N LEU A 63 0.72 -14.80 -12.45
CA LEU A 63 0.86 -14.51 -11.02
C LEU A 63 1.53 -15.67 -10.25
N GLN A 64 1.17 -16.92 -10.58
CA GLN A 64 1.69 -18.13 -9.96
C GLN A 64 2.99 -18.61 -10.60
N GLY A 65 3.22 -18.23 -11.86
CA GLY A 65 4.37 -18.54 -12.68
C GLY A 65 5.59 -17.82 -12.13
N THR A 66 6.19 -18.40 -11.11
CA THR A 66 7.54 -18.04 -10.68
C THR A 66 8.45 -18.49 -11.82
N VAL A 67 8.80 -17.56 -12.73
CA VAL A 67 9.73 -17.85 -13.83
C VAL A 67 11.01 -18.39 -13.21
N GLN A 68 11.33 -19.65 -13.49
CA GLN A 68 12.55 -20.29 -13.03
C GLN A 68 13.74 -19.53 -13.60
N GLY A 69 14.60 -19.01 -12.72
CA GLY A 69 15.76 -18.21 -13.10
C GLY A 69 16.37 -17.45 -11.93
N GLY A 70 17.70 -17.42 -11.87
CA GLY A 70 18.45 -16.62 -10.90
C GLY A 70 18.34 -15.13 -11.20
N ARG A 71 18.20 -14.30 -10.17
CA ARG A 71 18.20 -12.84 -10.32
C ARG A 71 19.61 -12.29 -10.19
N LYS A 72 19.86 -11.17 -10.87
CA LYS A 72 21.12 -10.43 -10.73
C LYS A 72 21.37 -10.09 -9.25
N ARG A 73 22.61 -10.30 -8.81
CA ARG A 73 23.10 -9.97 -7.47
C ARG A 73 23.09 -8.44 -7.25
N GLY A 74 22.68 -7.98 -6.08
CA GLY A 74 22.57 -6.56 -5.71
C GLY A 74 21.20 -6.15 -5.16
N ARG A 75 20.91 -4.84 -5.08
CA ARG A 75 19.60 -4.32 -4.62
C ARG A 75 18.52 -4.60 -5.66
N GLN A 76 17.81 -5.70 -5.47
CA GLN A 76 16.69 -6.06 -6.33
C GLN A 76 15.56 -5.03 -6.22
N LYS A 77 14.99 -4.64 -7.36
CA LYS A 77 13.74 -3.87 -7.38
C LYS A 77 12.62 -4.78 -6.84
N LYS A 78 11.80 -4.25 -5.94
CA LYS A 78 10.60 -4.94 -5.47
C LYS A 78 9.71 -5.28 -6.65
N ARG A 79 9.36 -6.55 -6.79
CA ARG A 79 8.32 -7.01 -7.71
C ARG A 79 6.97 -6.63 -7.17
N TRP A 80 5.99 -6.72 -8.06
CA TRP A 80 4.62 -6.45 -7.70
C TRP A 80 4.11 -7.44 -6.62
N GLU A 81 4.54 -8.70 -6.69
CA GLU A 81 4.20 -9.80 -5.76
C GLU A 81 4.83 -9.64 -4.38
N ASP A 82 6.02 -9.04 -4.27
CA ASP A 82 6.75 -8.84 -3.00
C ASP A 82 5.95 -7.97 -2.01
N ASN A 83 5.07 -7.11 -2.54
CA ASN A 83 4.22 -6.25 -1.72
C ASN A 83 3.11 -7.03 -0.98
N ILE A 84 2.67 -8.18 -1.51
CA ILE A 84 1.63 -8.99 -0.87
C ILE A 84 2.11 -9.52 0.50
N PRO A 85 3.24 -10.25 0.59
CA PRO A 85 3.76 -10.70 1.88
C PRO A 85 4.18 -9.53 2.77
N GLU A 86 4.78 -8.48 2.21
CA GLU A 86 5.20 -7.32 2.99
C GLU A 86 4.02 -6.62 3.70
N TRP A 87 2.88 -6.47 3.03
CA TRP A 87 1.75 -5.73 3.63
C TRP A 87 0.82 -6.62 4.45
N THR A 88 0.67 -7.89 4.08
CA THR A 88 -0.26 -8.81 4.75
C THR A 88 0.39 -9.63 5.86
N GLY A 89 1.73 -9.73 5.87
CA GLY A 89 2.48 -10.61 6.77
C GLY A 89 2.33 -12.10 6.44
N MET A 90 1.80 -12.44 5.26
CA MET A 90 1.54 -13.83 4.84
C MET A 90 2.44 -14.23 3.69
N THR A 91 2.79 -15.51 3.57
CA THR A 91 3.40 -16.03 2.34
C THR A 91 2.42 -15.92 1.17
N LEU A 92 2.91 -15.86 -0.07
CA LEU A 92 2.05 -15.79 -1.27
C LEU A 92 1.04 -16.95 -1.33
N GLY A 93 1.46 -18.17 -1.01
CA GLY A 93 0.59 -19.34 -0.97
C GLY A 93 -0.49 -19.25 0.12
N ALA A 94 -0.16 -18.74 1.31
CA ALA A 94 -1.14 -18.50 2.36
C ALA A 94 -2.14 -17.39 1.99
N ALA A 95 -1.64 -16.29 1.42
CA ALA A 95 -2.46 -15.20 0.91
C ALA A 95 -3.41 -15.69 -0.18
N MET A 96 -2.94 -16.55 -1.10
CA MET A 96 -3.77 -17.13 -2.14
C MET A 96 -4.92 -17.97 -1.57
N ARG A 97 -4.65 -18.93 -0.68
CA ARG A 97 -5.70 -19.73 -0.02
C ARG A 97 -6.71 -18.84 0.70
N LYS A 98 -6.23 -17.79 1.38
CA LYS A 98 -7.10 -16.84 2.08
C LYS A 98 -8.01 -16.04 1.16
N THR A 99 -7.66 -15.87 -0.11
CA THR A 99 -8.54 -15.17 -1.07
C THR A 99 -9.81 -15.94 -1.40
N GLU A 100 -9.84 -17.26 -1.21
CA GLU A 100 -11.03 -18.10 -1.45
C GLU A 100 -12.20 -17.67 -0.56
N ARG A 101 -11.90 -17.33 0.70
CA ARG A 101 -12.86 -16.73 1.63
C ARG A 101 -12.91 -15.22 1.42
N ARG A 102 -13.87 -14.78 0.60
CA ARG A 102 -13.99 -13.37 0.16
C ARG A 102 -14.05 -12.36 1.32
N ASP A 103 -14.76 -12.69 2.40
CA ASP A 103 -14.91 -11.80 3.55
C ASP A 103 -13.63 -11.70 4.37
N GLU A 104 -12.96 -12.82 4.62
CA GLU A 104 -11.66 -12.83 5.28
C GLU A 104 -10.61 -12.05 4.49
N TRP A 105 -10.63 -12.17 3.16
CA TRP A 105 -9.73 -11.39 2.30
C TRP A 105 -10.05 -9.91 2.34
N ARG A 106 -11.33 -9.51 2.30
CA ARG A 106 -11.72 -8.10 2.41
C ARG A 106 -11.25 -7.49 3.73
N GLN A 107 -11.45 -8.19 4.84
CA GLN A 107 -11.01 -7.73 6.17
C GLN A 107 -9.49 -7.61 6.25
N LEU A 108 -8.77 -8.63 5.77
CA LEU A 108 -7.31 -8.59 5.72
C LEU A 108 -6.81 -7.44 4.84
N ALA A 109 -7.40 -7.25 3.66
CA ALA A 109 -7.01 -6.20 2.74
C ALA A 109 -7.27 -4.81 3.34
N ALA A 110 -8.40 -4.61 4.01
CA ALA A 110 -8.72 -3.37 4.70
C ALA A 110 -7.67 -3.08 5.78
N ARG A 111 -7.41 -4.04 6.68
CA ARG A 111 -6.41 -3.91 7.75
C ARG A 111 -5.01 -3.64 7.22
N SER A 112 -4.59 -4.38 6.18
CA SER A 112 -3.24 -4.30 5.60
C SER A 112 -3.04 -3.05 4.74
N SER A 113 -4.14 -2.43 4.28
CA SER A 113 -4.09 -1.23 3.45
C SER A 113 -3.77 0.03 4.23
N VAL A 114 -4.10 0.09 5.53
CA VAL A 114 -3.82 1.27 6.36
C VAL A 114 -2.31 1.54 6.37
N ALA A 115 -1.91 2.75 5.99
CA ALA A 115 -0.53 3.18 6.11
C ALA A 115 -0.15 3.26 7.61
N PRO A 116 1.02 2.75 8.02
CA PRO A 116 1.46 2.91 9.40
C PRO A 116 1.62 4.39 9.72
N GLN A 117 0.90 4.86 10.74
CA GLN A 117 1.13 6.18 11.31
C GLN A 117 2.53 6.16 11.94
N ARG A 118 3.40 7.10 11.58
CA ARG A 118 4.68 7.23 12.28
C ARG A 118 4.36 7.60 13.72
N SER A 119 4.86 6.83 14.69
CA SER A 119 4.78 7.20 16.10
C SER A 119 5.34 8.61 16.25
N THR A 120 4.55 9.52 16.81
CA THR A 120 5.07 10.78 17.33
C THR A 120 6.11 10.38 18.37
N LYS A 121 7.37 10.80 18.16
CA LYS A 121 8.35 10.69 19.24
C LYS A 121 7.84 11.66 20.32
N THR A 122 7.42 11.12 21.45
CA THR A 122 7.24 11.88 22.68
C THR A 122 8.61 12.46 23.03
N THR A 123 8.87 13.70 22.65
CA THR A 123 9.98 14.48 23.20
C THR A 123 9.55 14.87 24.60
N GLY A 124 10.16 14.26 25.61
CA GLY A 124 10.10 14.71 27.00
C GLY A 124 11.00 15.91 27.23
#